data_AF-A0A365XUL5-F1
#
_entry.id   AF-A0A365XUL5-F1
#
_cell.length_a   1.000
_cell.length_b   1.000
_cell.length_c   1.000
_cell.angle_alpha   90.00
_cell.angle_beta   90.00
_cell.angle_gamma   90.00
#
_symmetry.space_group_name_H-M   'P 1'
#
loop_
_entity.id
_entity.type
_entity.pdbx_description
1 polymer ?
#
loop_
_entity_poly.entity_id
_entity_poly.type
_entity_poly.pdbx_seq_one_letter_code
_entity_poly.pdbx_strand_id
1 'polypeptide(L)'
;MKTKLTVLPVMVTLTISLGFLHSKSSANVKNSNISIIDSDNDGIPDDKDDCPYTPIGTIVDSHGCPILLENILAIDSDGDGVTDDRDKCPDTPRNIIVDADGCPIPPLNISTIDSDGDGVTDDRDKCPDTPRNVIVDADGCPIPPLK
;
A
#
# COMPACT_ATOMS: atom_id res chain seq x y z
N MET A 1 -24.56 -65.18 12.16
CA MET A 1 -25.74 -65.73 12.86
C MET A 1 -26.43 -64.58 13.59
N LYS A 2 -27.72 -64.39 13.32
CA LYS A 2 -28.59 -63.38 13.98
C LYS A 2 -28.81 -63.73 15.45
N THR A 3 -29.38 -62.77 16.19
CA THR A 3 -29.96 -62.79 17.56
C THR A 3 -29.03 -62.19 18.64
N LYS A 4 -29.50 -61.33 19.53
CA LYS A 4 -30.87 -61.04 19.96
C LYS A 4 -30.95 -59.61 20.49
N LEU A 5 -31.88 -58.86 19.91
CA LEU A 5 -32.46 -57.65 20.48
C LEU A 5 -33.28 -58.06 21.71
N THR A 6 -32.97 -57.53 22.88
CA THR A 6 -33.87 -57.54 24.04
C THR A 6 -34.05 -56.11 24.51
N VAL A 7 -35.21 -55.57 24.17
CA VAL A 7 -35.79 -54.32 24.66
C VAL A 7 -36.64 -54.67 25.88
N LEU A 8 -36.53 -53.94 26.99
CA LEU A 8 -37.56 -53.79 28.03
C LEU A 8 -37.11 -52.75 29.07
N PRO A 9 -38.01 -52.03 29.76
CA PRO A 9 -38.96 -51.08 29.22
C PRO A 9 -38.75 -49.66 29.80
N VAL A 10 -39.31 -48.71 29.08
CA VAL A 10 -39.44 -47.29 29.38
C VAL A 10 -40.18 -47.08 30.72
N MET A 11 -39.54 -46.45 31.70
CA MET A 11 -40.26 -45.76 32.77
C MET A 11 -40.30 -44.27 32.47
N VAL A 12 -41.43 -43.90 31.87
CA VAL A 12 -41.88 -42.53 31.65
C VAL A 12 -42.01 -41.84 33.00
N THR A 13 -41.08 -40.94 33.33
CA THR A 13 -41.38 -39.87 34.29
C THR A 13 -41.50 -38.56 33.53
N LEU A 14 -42.75 -38.21 33.31
CA LEU A 14 -43.23 -36.93 32.81
C LEU A 14 -42.89 -35.84 33.85
N THR A 15 -41.81 -35.09 33.64
CA THR A 15 -41.63 -33.78 34.28
C THR A 15 -41.50 -32.73 33.20
N ILE A 16 -42.64 -32.14 32.85
CA ILE A 16 -42.70 -30.87 32.12
C ILE A 16 -42.31 -29.80 33.15
N SER A 17 -41.12 -29.25 33.04
CA SER A 17 -40.81 -27.93 33.60
C SER A 17 -40.25 -27.08 32.48
N LEU A 18 -41.07 -26.11 32.09
CA LEU A 18 -40.69 -24.92 31.34
C LEU A 18 -39.38 -24.34 31.89
N GLY A 19 -38.39 -24.11 31.02
CA GLY A 19 -37.36 -23.12 31.30
C GLY A 19 -35.98 -23.45 30.76
N PHE A 20 -35.51 -22.56 29.89
CA PHE A 20 -34.13 -22.31 29.50
C PHE A 20 -33.50 -23.18 28.40
N LEU A 21 -33.54 -22.63 27.18
CA LEU A 21 -32.49 -22.78 26.18
C LEU A 21 -31.16 -22.28 26.78
N HIS A 22 -30.36 -23.18 27.34
CA HIS A 22 -28.93 -22.95 27.46
C HIS A 22 -28.23 -23.88 26.49
N SER A 23 -27.75 -23.26 25.40
CA SER A 23 -26.77 -23.84 24.51
C SER A 23 -25.69 -24.50 25.35
N LYS A 24 -25.49 -25.82 25.22
CA LYS A 24 -24.33 -26.50 25.80
C LYS A 24 -23.09 -26.02 25.05
N SER A 25 -22.56 -24.86 25.40
CA SER A 25 -21.14 -24.60 25.23
C SER A 25 -20.49 -25.02 26.54
N SER A 26 -19.81 -26.16 26.48
CA SER A 26 -18.97 -26.67 27.55
C SER A 26 -17.81 -25.67 27.76
N ALA A 27 -18.04 -24.63 28.57
CA ALA A 27 -16.97 -23.83 29.14
C ALA A 27 -16.27 -24.70 30.20
N ASN A 28 -15.33 -25.52 29.75
CA ASN A 28 -14.31 -26.06 30.61
C ASN A 28 -13.41 -24.88 30.99
N VAL A 29 -13.72 -24.26 32.13
CA VAL A 29 -12.85 -23.28 32.77
C VAL A 29 -11.61 -24.03 33.26
N LYS A 30 -10.68 -24.28 32.32
CA LYS A 30 -9.29 -24.41 32.69
C LYS A 30 -8.92 -23.09 33.31
N ASN A 31 -8.60 -23.13 34.59
CA ASN A 31 -7.99 -22.04 35.34
C ASN A 31 -6.68 -21.66 34.63
N SER A 32 -6.84 -20.85 33.59
CA SER A 32 -5.78 -20.31 32.78
C SER A 32 -5.60 -18.94 33.37
N ASN A 33 -4.59 -18.79 34.22
CA ASN A 33 -3.90 -17.51 34.23
C ASN A 33 -3.33 -17.38 32.82
N ILE A 34 -4.18 -16.93 31.88
CA ILE A 34 -3.79 -16.59 30.53
C ILE A 34 -2.96 -15.34 30.74
N SER A 35 -1.66 -15.60 30.78
CA SER A 35 -0.63 -14.59 30.75
C SER A 35 -0.83 -13.85 29.44
N ILE A 36 -1.55 -12.73 29.49
CA ILE A 36 -1.37 -11.62 28.56
C ILE A 36 -0.10 -10.89 29.03
N ILE A 37 1.00 -11.62 29.19
CA ILE A 37 2.29 -11.03 29.52
C ILE A 37 2.85 -10.60 28.17
N ASP A 38 3.20 -9.33 28.13
CA ASP A 38 3.81 -8.63 27.01
C ASP A 38 4.93 -7.83 27.68
N SER A 39 6.12 -8.40 27.65
CA SER A 39 7.26 -7.98 28.48
C SER A 39 7.87 -6.65 28.00
N ASP A 40 7.76 -6.35 26.71
CA ASP A 40 8.28 -5.13 26.09
C ASP A 40 7.19 -4.13 25.67
N ASN A 41 5.91 -4.50 25.83
CA ASN A 41 4.72 -3.70 25.56
C ASN A 41 4.61 -3.26 24.11
N ASP A 42 5.04 -4.10 23.16
CA ASP A 42 4.93 -3.83 21.73
C ASP A 42 3.53 -4.19 21.15
N GLY A 43 2.68 -4.86 21.94
CA GLY A 43 1.34 -5.28 21.58
C GLY A 43 1.23 -6.76 21.18
N ILE A 44 2.33 -7.51 21.19
CA ILE A 44 2.39 -8.95 20.93
C ILE A 44 2.71 -9.68 22.25
N PRO A 45 1.84 -10.60 22.71
CA PRO A 45 2.12 -11.35 23.93
C PRO A 45 3.36 -12.24 23.80
N ASP A 46 4.13 -12.40 24.90
CA ASP A 46 5.39 -13.16 24.98
C ASP A 46 5.31 -14.59 24.40
N ASP A 47 4.12 -15.23 24.43
CA ASP A 47 3.94 -16.59 23.90
C ASP A 47 3.86 -16.65 22.36
N LYS A 48 3.75 -15.49 21.72
CA LYS A 48 3.65 -15.28 20.27
C LYS A 48 4.69 -14.30 19.74
N ASP A 49 5.58 -13.84 20.62
CA ASP A 49 6.61 -12.88 20.31
C ASP A 49 7.93 -13.61 20.03
N ASP A 50 8.37 -13.54 18.78
CA ASP A 50 9.65 -14.09 18.32
C ASP A 50 10.83 -13.16 18.71
N CYS A 51 10.55 -11.93 19.15
CA CYS A 51 11.50 -10.86 19.49
C CYS A 51 11.14 -10.15 20.82
N PRO A 52 11.26 -10.84 21.98
CA PRO A 52 10.71 -10.44 23.30
C PRO A 52 11.35 -9.22 23.99
N TYR A 53 12.20 -8.48 23.29
CA TYR A 53 12.95 -7.34 23.81
C TYR A 53 12.98 -6.17 22.82
N THR A 54 11.89 -6.00 22.08
CA THR A 54 11.73 -4.88 21.18
C THR A 54 11.74 -3.55 21.96
N PRO A 55 12.53 -2.53 21.56
CA PRO A 55 12.51 -1.24 22.23
C PRO A 55 11.12 -0.60 22.22
N ILE A 56 10.69 -0.03 23.35
CA ILE A 56 9.39 0.65 23.49
C ILE A 56 9.19 1.67 22.35
N GLY A 57 8.07 1.56 21.64
CA GLY A 57 7.70 2.45 20.54
C GLY A 57 8.23 2.01 19.16
N THR A 58 8.91 0.88 19.09
CA THR A 58 9.25 0.24 17.81
C THR A 58 7.98 -0.30 17.16
N ILE A 59 7.85 -0.11 15.85
CA ILE A 59 6.78 -0.74 15.07
C ILE A 59 7.21 -2.18 14.79
N VAL A 60 6.40 -3.14 15.20
CA VAL A 60 6.65 -4.58 15.03
C VAL A 60 5.73 -5.21 14.01
N ASP A 61 6.18 -6.33 13.45
CA ASP A 61 5.34 -7.17 12.59
C ASP A 61 4.40 -8.06 13.42
N SER A 62 3.70 -8.98 12.78
CA SER A 62 2.77 -9.87 13.48
C SER A 62 3.44 -10.89 14.42
N HIS A 63 4.77 -10.96 14.42
CA HIS A 63 5.58 -11.87 15.24
C HIS A 63 6.34 -11.12 16.35
N GLY A 64 6.06 -9.84 16.58
CA GLY A 64 6.73 -9.04 17.62
C GLY A 64 8.15 -8.59 17.22
N CYS A 65 8.57 -8.89 16.00
CA CYS A 65 9.89 -8.48 15.53
C CYS A 65 9.85 -7.07 14.93
N PRO A 66 10.87 -6.23 15.19
CA PRO A 66 10.97 -4.91 14.58
C PRO A 66 10.75 -5.00 13.08
N ILE A 67 9.78 -4.24 12.57
CA ILE A 67 9.75 -3.91 11.16
C ILE A 67 10.96 -3.00 10.99
N LEU A 68 12.11 -3.59 10.68
CA LEU A 68 13.26 -2.85 10.24
C LEU A 68 12.76 -2.03 9.06
N LEU A 69 12.65 -0.73 9.30
CA LEU A 69 12.27 0.26 8.33
C LEU A 69 13.44 0.47 7.36
N GLU A 70 14.03 -0.62 6.86
CA GLU A 70 15.05 -0.61 5.83
C GLU A 70 14.50 0.04 4.55
N ASN A 71 13.17 0.15 4.43
CA ASN A 71 12.47 0.85 3.35
C ASN A 71 11.98 2.27 3.71
N ILE A 72 12.39 2.85 4.85
CA ILE A 72 12.12 4.27 5.22
C ILE A 72 13.41 5.05 5.51
N LEU A 73 14.60 4.42 5.48
CA LEU A 73 15.88 5.07 5.79
C LEU A 73 16.90 5.05 4.65
N ALA A 74 16.46 4.95 3.39
CA ALA A 74 17.32 5.42 2.33
C ALA A 74 17.32 6.96 2.42
N ILE A 75 18.44 7.52 2.90
CA ILE A 75 18.59 8.97 3.07
C ILE A 75 18.41 9.59 1.68
N ASP A 76 17.55 10.59 1.61
CA ASP A 76 17.32 11.45 0.45
C ASP A 76 17.51 12.87 0.98
N SER A 77 18.75 13.34 0.90
CA SER A 77 19.23 14.56 1.56
C SER A 77 18.60 15.81 0.96
N ASP A 78 18.36 15.85 -0.35
CA ASP A 78 17.74 17.00 -1.03
C ASP A 78 16.21 16.87 -1.14
N GLY A 79 15.68 15.65 -1.05
CA GLY A 79 14.26 15.33 -1.07
C GLY A 79 13.65 15.33 -2.47
N ASP A 80 14.43 14.99 -3.49
CA ASP A 80 13.99 14.93 -4.88
C ASP A 80 13.30 13.60 -5.27
N GLY A 81 13.33 12.60 -4.38
CA GLY A 81 12.74 11.29 -4.57
C GLY A 81 13.71 10.19 -5.00
N VAL A 82 15.00 10.51 -5.15
CA VAL A 82 16.12 9.57 -5.34
C VAL A 82 16.96 9.55 -4.06
N THR A 83 17.53 8.41 -3.75
CA THR A 83 18.25 8.20 -2.48
C THR A 83 19.72 8.54 -2.68
N ASP A 84 20.40 9.09 -1.67
CA ASP A 84 21.79 9.58 -1.72
C ASP A 84 22.79 8.56 -2.32
N ASP A 85 22.54 7.26 -2.14
CA ASP A 85 23.36 6.18 -2.69
C ASP A 85 23.20 5.96 -4.21
N ARG A 86 22.08 6.45 -4.77
CA ARG A 86 21.71 6.38 -6.19
C ARG A 86 21.69 7.75 -6.87
N ASP A 87 21.76 8.82 -6.10
CA ASP A 87 21.70 10.19 -6.57
C ASP A 87 23.07 10.70 -7.06
N LYS A 88 23.12 11.12 -8.33
CA LYS A 88 24.29 11.71 -8.98
C LYS A 88 24.27 13.25 -8.91
N CYS A 89 23.17 13.84 -8.46
CA CYS A 89 22.88 15.26 -8.41
C CYS A 89 22.34 15.68 -7.02
N PRO A 90 23.18 15.66 -5.96
CA PRO A 90 22.80 15.75 -4.53
C PRO A 90 22.26 17.11 -4.04
N ASP A 91 21.98 18.03 -4.95
CA ASP A 91 21.50 19.39 -4.67
C ASP A 91 20.24 19.71 -5.53
N THR A 92 19.49 18.70 -5.95
CA THR A 92 18.29 18.88 -6.76
C THR A 92 17.18 19.51 -5.90
N PRO A 93 16.60 20.65 -6.31
CA PRO A 93 15.51 21.25 -5.56
C PRO A 93 14.29 20.32 -5.50
N ARG A 94 13.67 20.23 -4.32
CA ARG A 94 12.41 19.51 -4.13
C ARG A 94 11.35 19.92 -5.15
N ASN A 95 10.58 18.95 -5.61
CA ASN A 95 9.52 19.08 -6.62
C ASN A 95 10.01 19.37 -8.05
N ILE A 96 11.31 19.20 -8.33
CA ILE A 96 11.81 19.08 -9.69
C ILE A 96 11.61 17.64 -10.16
N ILE A 97 11.24 17.48 -11.42
CA ILE A 97 11.15 16.15 -12.03
C ILE A 97 12.58 15.70 -12.33
N VAL A 98 12.97 14.57 -11.73
CA VAL A 98 14.30 13.98 -11.89
C VAL A 98 14.25 12.66 -12.65
N ASP A 99 15.39 12.26 -13.21
CA ASP A 99 15.55 10.94 -13.81
C ASP A 99 15.89 9.87 -12.77
N ALA A 100 16.23 8.66 -13.22
CA ALA A 100 16.58 7.56 -12.33
C ALA A 100 17.89 7.78 -11.55
N ASP A 101 18.68 8.78 -11.93
CA ASP A 101 19.95 9.14 -11.33
C ASP A 101 19.85 10.37 -10.40
N GLY A 102 18.64 10.86 -10.10
CA GLY A 102 18.42 12.05 -9.23
C GLY A 102 18.73 13.38 -9.93
N CYS A 103 18.98 13.36 -11.24
CA CYS A 103 19.34 14.59 -11.95
C CYS A 103 18.09 15.26 -12.53
N PRO A 104 17.99 16.61 -12.46
CA PRO A 104 16.90 17.35 -13.07
C PRO A 104 16.74 16.95 -14.52
N ILE A 105 15.57 16.46 -14.87
CA ILE A 105 15.19 16.37 -16.27
C ILE A 105 15.00 17.83 -16.69
N PRO A 106 15.86 18.39 -17.56
CA PRO A 106 15.66 19.74 -18.08
C PRO A 106 14.21 19.80 -18.56
N PRO A 107 13.49 20.91 -18.28
CA PRO A 107 12.05 20.99 -18.51
C PRO A 107 11.81 20.41 -19.89
N LEU A 108 11.01 19.33 -19.92
CA LEU A 108 10.55 18.61 -21.11
C LEU A 108 10.76 19.52 -22.30
N ASN A 109 11.79 19.25 -23.10
CA ASN A 109 12.28 20.08 -24.21
C ASN A 109 11.30 21.23 -24.48
N ILE A 110 11.66 22.48 -24.19
CA ILE A 110 10.79 23.63 -24.47
C ILE A 110 10.27 23.59 -25.93
N SER A 111 10.98 22.88 -26.83
CA SER A 111 10.53 22.39 -28.14
C SER A 111 9.38 21.37 -28.14
N THR A 112 8.58 21.23 -27.09
CA THR A 112 7.37 20.37 -27.07
C THR A 112 6.11 21.16 -26.73
N ILE A 113 6.27 22.43 -26.32
CA ILE A 113 5.15 23.35 -26.20
C ILE A 113 4.70 23.69 -27.62
N ASP A 114 3.43 23.46 -27.88
CA ASP A 114 2.71 23.76 -29.10
C ASP A 114 1.43 24.48 -28.63
N SER A 115 1.56 25.80 -28.49
CA SER A 115 0.60 26.68 -27.82
C SER A 115 -0.74 26.75 -28.55
N ASP A 116 -0.73 26.73 -29.89
CA ASP A 116 -1.94 26.73 -30.71
C ASP A 116 -2.44 25.31 -31.04
N GLY A 117 -1.56 24.31 -30.96
CA GLY A 117 -1.86 22.90 -31.17
C GLY A 117 -1.97 22.52 -32.64
N ASP A 118 -1.26 23.21 -33.53
CA ASP A 118 -1.27 22.96 -34.97
C ASP A 118 -0.35 21.79 -35.40
N GLY A 119 0.48 21.29 -34.47
CA GLY A 119 1.45 20.22 -34.69
C GLY A 119 2.89 20.67 -34.91
N VAL A 120 3.18 21.97 -34.83
CA VAL A 120 4.50 22.58 -34.82
C VAL A 120 4.74 23.23 -33.47
N THR A 121 5.95 23.07 -32.94
CA THR A 121 6.29 23.53 -31.59
C THR A 121 6.63 25.02 -31.62
N ASP A 122 6.35 25.75 -30.53
CA ASP A 122 6.48 27.22 -30.43
C ASP A 122 7.88 27.74 -30.83
N ASP A 123 8.92 26.94 -30.64
CA ASP A 123 10.30 27.28 -31.02
C ASP A 123 10.55 27.23 -32.54
N ARG A 124 9.69 26.53 -33.27
CA ARG A 124 9.73 26.32 -34.73
C ARG A 124 8.56 26.97 -35.47
N ASP A 125 7.53 27.38 -34.75
CA ASP A 125 6.32 27.95 -35.31
C ASP A 125 6.50 29.46 -35.60
N LYS A 126 6.30 29.83 -36.86
CA LYS A 126 6.34 31.22 -37.35
C LYS A 126 4.95 31.86 -37.36
N CYS A 127 3.91 31.10 -37.09
CA CYS A 127 2.49 31.44 -37.15
C CYS A 127 1.75 30.98 -35.86
N PRO A 128 2.05 31.57 -34.69
CA PRO A 128 1.65 31.11 -33.33
C PRO A 128 0.15 31.14 -32.98
N ASP A 129 -0.71 31.41 -33.95
CA ASP A 129 -2.17 31.53 -33.80
C ASP A 129 -2.90 30.65 -34.84
N THR A 130 -2.24 29.62 -35.38
CA THR A 130 -2.83 28.74 -36.37
C THR A 130 -3.89 27.85 -35.72
N PRO A 131 -5.15 27.86 -36.21
CA PRO A 131 -6.18 27.03 -35.62
C PRO A 131 -5.85 25.54 -35.72
N ARG A 132 -6.12 24.80 -34.64
CA ARG A 132 -6.02 23.32 -34.64
C ARG A 132 -6.72 22.69 -35.84
N ASN A 133 -6.09 21.67 -36.42
CA ASN A 133 -6.54 20.92 -37.60
C ASN A 133 -6.46 21.67 -38.94
N VAL A 134 -5.84 22.86 -38.98
CA VAL A 134 -5.40 23.45 -40.24
C VAL A 134 -4.18 22.69 -40.74
N ILE A 135 -4.11 22.44 -42.05
CA ILE A 135 -2.91 21.84 -42.65
C ILE A 135 -1.84 22.92 -42.73
N VAL A 136 -0.76 22.71 -41.98
CA VAL A 136 0.38 23.63 -41.91
C VAL A 136 1.62 23.07 -42.59
N ASP A 137 2.55 23.95 -42.94
CA ASP A 137 3.88 23.58 -43.40
C ASP A 137 4.86 23.32 -42.23
N ALA A 138 6.16 23.20 -42.54
CA ALA A 138 7.17 22.92 -41.53
C ALA A 138 7.41 24.10 -40.55
N ASP A 139 6.91 25.28 -40.90
CA ASP A 139 7.02 26.53 -40.15
C ASP A 139 5.73 26.85 -39.35
N GLY A 140 4.74 25.94 -39.29
CA GLY A 140 3.48 26.16 -38.56
C GLY A 140 2.49 27.07 -39.31
N CYS A 141 2.75 27.37 -40.59
CA CYS A 141 1.90 28.31 -41.32
C CYS A 141 0.88 27.59 -42.22
N PRO A 142 -0.38 28.08 -42.32
CA PRO A 142 -1.42 27.47 -43.15
C PRO A 142 -1.04 27.35 -44.63
N ILE A 143 -1.17 26.15 -45.19
CA ILE A 143 -0.96 25.91 -46.62
C ILE A 143 -2.18 26.40 -47.40
N PRO A 144 -2.04 27.36 -48.35
CA PRO A 144 -3.15 27.77 -49.20
C PRO A 144 -3.69 26.58 -50.01
N PRO A 145 -5.01 26.44 -50.18
CA PRO A 145 -5.57 25.38 -51.01
C PRO A 145 -5.02 25.50 -52.44
N LEU A 146 -4.48 24.41 -52.96
CA LEU A 146 -4.05 24.31 -54.35
C LEU A 146 -5.24 24.64 -55.24
N LYS A 147 -5.09 25.70 -56.05
CA LYS A 147 -6.10 26.15 -57.00
C LYS A 147 -6.11 25.30 -58.26
#